data_AF-A0A519KN09-F1
#
_entry.id   AF-A0A519KN09-F1
#
_cell.length_a   1.000
_cell.length_b   1.000
_cell.length_c   1.000
_cell.angle_alpha   90.00
_cell.angle_beta   90.00
_cell.angle_gamma   90.00
#
_symmetry.space_group_name_H-M   'P 1'
#
loop_
_entity.id
_entity.type
_entity.pdbx_description
1 polymer ?
#
loop_
_entity_poly.entity_id
_entity_poly.type
_entity_poly.pdbx_seq_one_letter_code
_entity_poly.pdbx_strand_id
1 'polypeptide(L)' 'PTELLKQLKPGGVLVCPVGRSSVQMLHRYIGQEDGSFRRESLTEVRFVPLVEGTAKEG' A
#
# COMPACT_ATOMS: atom_id res chain seq x y z
N PRO A 1 -5.61 -0.56 5.51
CA PRO A 1 -4.70 -1.54 4.84
C PRO A 1 -5.06 -3.01 5.08
N THR A 2 -5.70 -3.34 6.20
CA THR A 2 -5.94 -4.73 6.63
C THR A 2 -6.82 -5.55 5.68
N GLU A 3 -7.87 -4.97 5.08
CA GLU A 3 -8.72 -5.76 4.16
C GLU A 3 -8.09 -6.02 2.78
N LEU A 4 -7.23 -5.12 2.29
CA LEU A 4 -6.49 -5.36 1.05
C LEU A 4 -5.41 -6.43 1.24
N LEU A 5 -4.84 -6.52 2.45
CA LEU A 5 -3.89 -7.58 2.80
C LEU A 5 -4.56 -8.95 2.87
N LYS A 6 -5.81 -9.04 3.37
CA LYS A 6 -6.56 -10.31 3.39
C LYS A 6 -6.90 -10.86 2.00
N GLN A 7 -6.90 -10.00 0.97
CA GLN A 7 -7.12 -10.40 -0.41
C GLN A 7 -5.83 -10.80 -1.15
N LEU A 8 -4.66 -10.63 -0.52
CA LEU A 8 -3.39 -10.99 -1.14
C LEU A 8 -3.23 -12.51 -1.19
N LYS A 9 -3.01 -13.03 -2.38
CA LYS A 9 -2.60 -14.43 -2.58
C LYS A 9 -1.11 -14.61 -2.23
N PRO A 10 -0.64 -15.83 -1.93
CA PRO A 10 0.78 -16.13 -1.85
C PRO A 10 1.54 -15.63 -3.09
N GLY A 11 2.68 -14.97 -2.88
CA GLY A 11 3.46 -14.31 -3.93
C GLY A 11 2.88 -12.98 -4.43
N GLY A 12 1.66 -12.61 -4.03
CA GLY A 12 1.05 -11.32 -4.34
C GLY A 12 1.77 -10.17 -3.64
N VAL A 13 1.77 -9.01 -4.29
CA VAL A 13 2.46 -7.80 -3.80
C VAL A 13 1.44 -6.66 -3.66
N LEU A 14 1.34 -6.10 -2.46
CA LEU A 14 0.61 -4.86 -2.20
C LEU A 14 1.61 -3.75 -1.94
N VAL A 15 1.52 -2.67 -2.70
CA VAL A 15 2.29 -1.46 -2.44
C VAL A 15 1.30 -0.35 -2.07
N CYS A 16 1.46 0.24 -0.89
CA CYS A 16 0.58 1.33 -0.46
C CYS A 16 1.30 2.33 0.45
N PRO A 17 0.97 3.62 0.34
CA PRO A 17 1.49 4.63 1.24
C PRO A 17 0.75 4.57 2.58
N VAL A 18 1.48 4.68 3.68
CA VAL A 18 0.93 4.67 5.04
C VAL A 18 1.51 5.84 5.82
N GLY A 19 0.63 6.67 6.37
CA GLY A 19 1.02 7.85 7.16
C GLY A 19 -0.17 8.78 7.34
N ARG A 20 -0.18 9.54 8.44
CA ARG A 20 -1.26 10.50 8.76
C ARG A 20 -0.94 11.94 8.37
N SER A 21 0.28 12.22 7.89
CA SER A 21 0.72 13.56 7.50
C SER A 21 0.84 13.70 5.98
N SER A 22 1.27 14.89 5.51
CA SER A 22 1.56 15.16 4.10
C SER A 22 2.72 14.33 3.55
N VAL A 23 3.51 13.68 4.41
CA VAL A 23 4.57 12.74 4.03
C VAL A 23 4.16 11.36 4.54
N GLN A 24 4.08 10.40 3.63
CA GLN A 24 3.68 9.02 3.91
C GLN A 24 4.84 8.08 3.62
N MET A 25 4.95 6.97 4.31
CA MET A 25 5.94 5.94 4.01
C MET A 25 5.34 4.94 3.03
N LEU A 26 5.97 4.74 1.88
CA LEU A 26 5.56 3.70 0.94
C LEU A 26 5.99 2.34 1.49
N HIS A 27 5.03 1.46 1.74
CA HIS A 27 5.30 0.10 2.15
C HIS A 27 5.00 -0.88 1.04
N ARG A 28 5.83 -1.91 0.94
CA ARG A 28 5.59 -3.11 0.15
C ARG A 28 5.27 -4.27 1.08
N TYR A 29 4.16 -4.94 0.81
CA TYR A 29 3.72 -6.14 1.50
C TYR A 29 3.75 -7.30 0.51
N ILE A 30 4.39 -8.40 0.88
CA ILE A 30 4.49 -9.61 0.05
C ILE A 30 3.82 -10.75 0.80
N GLY A 31 2.78 -11.32 0.19
CA GLY A 31 2.10 -12.51 0.71
C GLY A 31 3.03 -13.71 0.67
N GLN A 32 3.21 -14.37 1.81
CA GLN A 32 3.99 -15.60 1.93
C GLN A 32 3.08 -16.82 1.73
N GLU A 33 3.68 -17.99 1.50
CA GLU A 33 2.94 -19.26 1.32
C GLU A 33 2.25 -19.73 2.60
N ASP A 34 2.76 -19.36 3.77
CA ASP A 34 2.20 -19.69 5.08
C ASP A 34 1.03 -18.78 5.51
N GLY A 35 0.59 -17.88 4.62
CA GLY A 35 -0.47 -16.91 4.90
C GLY A 35 -0.01 -15.69 5.71
N SER A 36 1.28 -15.60 6.05
CA SER A 36 1.88 -14.40 6.63
C SER A 36 2.21 -13.36 5.56
N PHE A 37 2.58 -12.15 5.98
CA PHE A 37 2.96 -11.07 5.08
C PHE A 37 4.30 -10.47 5.51
N ARG A 38 5.21 -10.33 4.56
CA ARG A 38 6.46 -9.60 4.77
C ARG A 38 6.26 -8.13 4.40
N ARG A 39 6.46 -7.24 5.36
CA ARG A 39 6.42 -5.78 5.16
C ARG A 39 7.82 -5.23 5.00
N GLU A 40 7.99 -4.36 4.01
CA GLU A 40 9.20 -3.59 3.74
C GLU A 40 8.84 -2.11 3.59
N SER A 41 9.63 -1.24 4.21
CA SER A 41 9.54 0.21 4.03
C SER A 41 10.45 0.62 2.88
N LEU A 42 9.91 1.27 1.85
CA LEU A 42 10.66 1.64 0.67
C LEU A 42 11.22 3.06 0.77
N THR A 43 10.33 4.05 0.80
CA THR A 43 10.72 5.46 0.77
C THR A 43 9.58 6.36 1.20
N GLU A 44 9.89 7.61 1.54
CA GLU A 44 8.90 8.64 1.81
C GLU A 44 8.28 9.15 0.49
N VAL A 45 6.96 9.26 0.48
CA VAL A 45 6.16 9.68 -0.67
C VAL A 45 5.16 10.75 -0.23
N ARG A 46 4.87 11.67 -1.15
CA ARG A 46 3.84 12.70 -0.95
C ARG A 46 2.75 12.46 -1.99
N PHE A 47 1.64 11.88 -1.55
CA PHE A 47 0.47 11.71 -2.40
C PHE A 47 -0.39 12.96 -2.36
N VAL A 48 -1.02 13.26 -3.48
CA VAL A 48 -2.03 14.31 -3.55
C VAL A 48 -3.18 13.97 -2.59
N PRO A 49 -3.76 14.95 -1.88
CA PRO A 49 -4.99 14.69 -1.15
C PRO A 49 -6.06 14.18 -2.12
N LEU A 50 -6.74 13.09 -1.75
CA LEU A 50 -7.85 12.53 -2.52
C LEU A 50 -8.93 13.61 -2.63
N VAL A 51 -9.03 14.23 -3.81
CA VAL A 51 -10.15 15.10 -4.15
C VAL A 51 -11.33 14.17 -4.44
N GLU A 52 -12.43 14.31 -3.72
CA GLU A 52 -13.67 13.58 -4.02
C GLU A 52 -14.21 14.06 -5.37
N GLY A 53 -13.80 13.40 -6.46
CA GLY A 53 -14.24 13.72 -7.82
C GLY A 53 -13.19 13.44 -8.87
N THR A 54 -13.33 12.29 -9.54
CA THR A 54 -12.63 11.89 -10.78
C THR A 54 -11.11 11.75 -10.70
N ALA A 55 -10.64 10.53 -10.43
CA ALA A 55 -9.32 10.14 -10.90
C ALA A 55 -9.36 10.12 -12.44
N LYS A 56 -8.84 11.15 -13.09
CA LYS A 56 -8.50 11.06 -14.52
C LYS A 56 -7.24 10.21 -14.62
N GLU A 57 -7.40 9.01 -15.17
CA GLU A 57 -6.29 8.22 -15.69
C GLU A 57 -5.61 9.04 -16.80
N GLY A 58 -4.28 9.19 -16.69
CA GLY A 58 -3.43 9.74 -17.74
C GLY A 58 -2.88 8.65 -18.63
#